data_AF-A0A0G4IZ02-F1
#
_entry.id   AF-A0A0G4IZ02-F1
#
_cell.length_a   1.000
_cell.length_b   1.000
_cell.length_c   1.000
_cell.angle_alpha   90.00
_cell.angle_beta   90.00
_cell.angle_gamma   90.00
#
_symmetry.space_group_name_H-M   'P 1'
#
loop_
_entity.id
_entity.type
_entity.pdbx_description
1 polymer ?
#
loop_
_entity_poly.entity_id
_entity_poly.type
_entity_poly.pdbx_seq_one_letter_code
_entity_poly.pdbx_strand_id
1 'polypeptide(L)'
;MSSRDEVHDEDAASFARHKEMFDEVVKKYELHTEEMSGRIADFLTQPRSDGSTSITADGFAAEFDMTPGDAFVFLSWINVGVQYKTKFMSSLPQ
;
A
#
# COMPACT_ATOMS: atom_id res chain seq x y z
N MET A 1 35.77 2.25 1.32
CA MET A 1 34.98 2.85 0.21
C MET A 1 33.59 2.26 0.27
N SER A 2 32.59 3.12 0.12
CA SER A 2 31.18 2.91 0.48
C SER A 2 30.52 1.82 -0.35
N SER A 3 30.12 0.70 0.27
CA SER A 3 29.26 -0.33 -0.34
C SER A 3 27.78 -0.02 -0.04
N ARG A 4 27.33 1.12 -0.53
CA ARG A 4 25.96 1.62 -0.41
C ARG A 4 25.59 2.11 -1.80
N ASP A 5 24.45 1.63 -2.31
CA ASP A 5 23.87 1.89 -3.64
C ASP A 5 24.10 0.84 -4.75
N GLU A 6 23.89 -0.45 -4.45
CA GLU A 6 23.39 -1.40 -5.47
C GLU A 6 21.95 -1.77 -5.09
N VAL A 7 20.99 -0.90 -5.44
CA VAL A 7 19.59 -1.32 -5.55
C VAL A 7 19.54 -2.15 -6.83
N HIS A 8 19.39 -3.46 -6.70
CA HIS A 8 19.32 -4.39 -7.83
C HIS A 8 18.28 -3.89 -8.86
N ASP A 9 18.69 -3.72 -10.12
CA ASP A 9 17.86 -3.20 -11.23
C ASP A 9 16.52 -3.96 -11.38
N GLU A 10 16.50 -5.24 -11.01
CA GLU A 10 15.32 -6.12 -11.01
C GLU A 10 14.23 -5.68 -10.02
N ASP A 11 14.63 -5.13 -8.86
CA ASP A 11 13.70 -4.62 -7.86
C ASP A 11 13.02 -3.34 -8.37
N ALA A 12 13.77 -2.45 -9.03
CA ALA A 12 13.26 -1.18 -9.56
C ALA A 12 12.19 -1.40 -10.65
N ALA A 13 12.42 -2.33 -11.58
CA ALA A 13 11.44 -2.68 -12.62
C ALA A 13 10.17 -3.32 -12.02
N SER A 14 10.32 -4.16 -10.99
CA SER A 14 9.20 -4.77 -10.27
C SER A 14 8.36 -3.70 -9.54
N PHE A 15 9.01 -2.73 -8.89
CA PHE A 15 8.32 -1.60 -8.25
C PHE A 15 7.59 -0.71 -9.25
N ALA A 16 8.18 -0.42 -10.42
CA ALA A 16 7.54 0.38 -11.44
C ALA A 16 6.24 -0.26 -11.96
N ARG A 17 6.28 -1.57 -12.24
CA ARG A 17 5.09 -2.31 -12.68
C ARG A 17 4.01 -2.37 -11.58
N HIS A 18 4.42 -2.56 -10.33
CA HIS A 18 3.48 -2.58 -9.21
C HIS A 18 2.82 -1.20 -8.99
N LYS A 19 3.60 -0.12 -9.14
CA LYS A 19 3.08 1.25 -9.10
C LYS A 19 2.09 1.52 -10.22
N GLU A 20 2.37 1.06 -11.44
CA GLU A 20 1.44 1.19 -12.56
C GLU A 20 0.11 0.49 -12.27
N MET A 21 0.14 -0.75 -11.78
CA MET A 21 -1.08 -1.47 -11.39
C MET A 21 -1.84 -0.74 -10.27
N PHE A 22 -1.13 -0.20 -9.28
CA PHE A 22 -1.74 0.62 -8.23
C PHE A 22 -2.42 1.88 -8.80
N ASP A 23 -1.76 2.60 -9.69
CA ASP A 23 -2.30 3.81 -10.31
C ASP A 23 -3.54 3.53 -11.14
N GLU A 24 -3.56 2.40 -11.86
CA GLU A 24 -4.74 1.97 -12.59
C GLU A 24 -5.91 1.64 -11.66
N VAL A 25 -5.67 0.99 -10.52
CA VAL A 25 -6.70 0.77 -9.49
C VAL A 25 -7.22 2.10 -8.92
N VAL A 26 -6.32 3.04 -8.59
CA VAL A 26 -6.69 4.37 -8.06
C VAL A 26 -7.56 5.16 -9.03
N LYS A 27 -7.25 5.11 -10.33
CA LYS A 27 -8.04 5.77 -11.37
C LYS A 27 -9.38 5.06 -11.57
N LYS A 28 -9.36 3.73 -11.71
CA LYS A 28 -10.55 2.91 -12.00
C LYS A 28 -11.66 3.06 -10.97
N TYR A 29 -11.28 3.19 -9.69
CA TYR A 29 -12.21 3.33 -8.58
C TYR A 29 -12.26 4.74 -7.99
N GLU A 30 -11.64 5.73 -8.66
CA GLU A 30 -11.62 7.14 -8.24
C GLU A 30 -11.16 7.35 -6.78
N LEU A 31 -10.20 6.52 -6.33
CA LEU A 31 -9.70 6.50 -4.95
C LEU A 31 -8.88 7.75 -4.58
N HIS A 32 -8.60 8.60 -5.55
CA HIS A 32 -7.82 9.84 -5.40
C HIS A 32 -8.67 11.04 -4.96
N THR A 33 -9.98 10.89 -4.84
CA THR A 33 -10.86 11.94 -4.32
C THR A 33 -10.62 12.15 -2.82
N GLU A 34 -10.91 13.36 -2.32
CA GLU A 34 -10.75 13.69 -0.90
C GLU A 34 -11.64 12.80 -0.01
N GLU A 35 -12.88 12.55 -0.45
CA GLU A 35 -13.81 11.66 0.25
C GLU A 35 -13.28 10.23 0.36
N MET A 36 -12.83 9.64 -0.76
CA MET A 36 -12.29 8.28 -0.76
C MET A 36 -10.99 8.20 0.04
N SER A 37 -10.13 9.21 -0.06
CA SER A 37 -8.88 9.26 0.71
C SER A 37 -9.15 9.25 2.22
N GLY A 38 -10.15 9.99 2.69
CA GLY A 38 -10.59 9.97 4.08
C GLY A 38 -11.08 8.59 4.50
N ARG A 39 -11.98 7.98 3.70
CA ARG A 39 -12.50 6.62 3.97
C ARG A 39 -11.41 5.55 3.98
N ILE A 40 -10.43 5.64 3.08
CA ILE A 40 -9.30 4.72 3.05
C ILE A 40 -8.44 4.89 4.29
N ALA A 41 -8.11 6.13 4.68
CA ALA A 41 -7.35 6.39 5.90
C ALA A 41 -8.07 5.84 7.14
N ASP A 42 -9.38 6.04 7.22
CA ASP A 42 -10.24 5.49 8.26
C ASP A 42 -10.20 3.95 8.26
N PHE A 43 -10.42 3.30 7.12
CA PHE A 43 -10.38 1.84 7.02
C PHE A 43 -9.03 1.25 7.44
N LEU A 44 -7.93 1.94 7.12
CA LEU A 44 -6.57 1.49 7.43
C LEU A 44 -6.16 1.74 8.89
N THR A 45 -6.83 2.63 9.62
CA THR A 45 -6.41 3.07 10.96
C THR A 45 -7.42 2.76 12.05
N GLN A 46 -8.69 2.54 11.71
CA GLN A 46 -9.72 2.25 12.69
C GLN A 46 -9.53 0.85 13.29
N PRO A 47 -9.60 0.72 14.63
CA PRO A 47 -9.64 -0.59 15.28
C PRO A 47 -10.93 -1.30 14.88
N ARG A 48 -10.83 -2.55 14.40
CA ARG A 48 -12.02 -3.31 14.03
C ARG A 48 -12.80 -3.72 15.28
N SER A 49 -14.12 -3.86 15.12
CA SER A 49 -15.06 -4.20 16.21
C SER A 49 -14.78 -5.57 16.87
N ASP A 50 -14.02 -6.43 16.20
CA ASP A 50 -13.57 -7.74 16.71
C ASP A 50 -12.25 -7.66 17.50
N GLY A 51 -11.71 -6.45 17.70
CA GLY A 51 -10.42 -6.22 18.34
C GLY A 51 -9.21 -6.58 17.46
N SER A 52 -9.44 -7.00 16.21
CA SER A 52 -8.37 -7.25 15.26
C SER A 52 -7.92 -5.96 14.56
N THR A 53 -6.63 -5.88 14.25
CA THR A 53 -6.05 -4.83 13.39
C THR A 53 -5.80 -5.35 11.97
N SER A 54 -6.37 -6.51 11.62
CA SER A 54 -6.09 -7.19 10.37
C SER A 54 -6.88 -6.56 9.22
N ILE A 55 -6.16 -5.93 8.30
CA ILE A 55 -6.71 -5.43 7.04
C ILE A 55 -6.64 -6.56 6.02
N THR A 56 -7.79 -6.95 5.47
CA THR A 56 -7.89 -7.99 4.44
C THR A 56 -8.29 -7.39 3.09
N ALA A 57 -7.80 -7.98 2.01
CA ALA A 57 -8.15 -7.59 0.65
C ALA A 57 -9.66 -7.75 0.40
N ASP A 58 -10.28 -8.85 0.88
CA ASP A 58 -11.72 -9.06 0.75
C ASP A 58 -12.55 -8.00 1.49
N GLY A 59 -12.10 -7.57 2.68
CA GLY A 59 -12.77 -6.52 3.44
C GLY A 59 -12.69 -5.16 2.74
N PHE A 60 -11.53 -4.85 2.16
CA PHE A 60 -11.36 -3.63 1.37
C PHE A 60 -12.16 -3.67 0.07
N ALA A 61 -12.17 -4.83 -0.61
CA ALA A 61 -12.96 -5.05 -1.81
C ALA A 61 -14.46 -4.81 -1.57
N ALA A 62 -14.99 -5.32 -0.45
CA ALA A 62 -16.39 -5.12 -0.06
C ALA A 62 -16.71 -3.65 0.28
N GLU A 63 -15.82 -2.95 0.97
CA GLU A 63 -16.04 -1.56 1.40
C GLU A 63 -16.02 -0.55 0.23
N PHE A 64 -15.20 -0.81 -0.77
CA PHE A 64 -14.96 0.09 -1.91
C PHE A 64 -15.53 -0.43 -3.23
N ASP A 65 -16.42 -1.44 -3.17
CA ASP A 65 -17.09 -2.06 -4.33
C ASP A 65 -16.11 -2.40 -5.47
N MET A 66 -15.00 -3.06 -5.11
CA MET A 66 -13.94 -3.43 -6.05
C MET A 66 -13.67 -4.93 -6.06
N THR A 67 -12.88 -5.38 -7.02
CA THR A 67 -12.50 -6.80 -7.07
C THR A 67 -11.48 -7.14 -5.99
N PRO A 68 -11.48 -8.37 -5.44
CA PRO A 68 -10.46 -8.79 -4.47
C PRO A 68 -9.02 -8.68 -5.01
N GLY A 69 -8.84 -8.87 -6.32
CA GLY A 69 -7.54 -8.71 -6.99
C GLY A 69 -7.05 -7.27 -6.99
N ASP A 70 -7.93 -6.32 -7.31
CA ASP A 70 -7.60 -4.88 -7.31
C ASP A 70 -7.34 -4.38 -5.87
N ALA A 71 -8.14 -4.84 -4.90
CA ALA A 71 -7.92 -4.56 -3.48
C ALA A 71 -6.57 -5.09 -2.98
N PHE A 72 -6.18 -6.30 -3.41
CA PHE A 72 -4.88 -6.88 -3.09
C PHE A 72 -3.72 -6.03 -3.64
N VAL A 73 -3.79 -5.62 -4.90
CA VAL A 73 -2.79 -4.74 -5.53
C VAL A 73 -2.67 -3.43 -4.75
N PHE A 74 -3.81 -2.82 -4.39
CA PHE A 74 -3.84 -1.56 -3.65
C PHE A 74 -3.16 -1.67 -2.28
N LEU A 75 -3.57 -2.65 -1.47
CA LEU A 75 -3.03 -2.86 -0.12
C LEU A 75 -1.55 -3.31 -0.15
N SER A 76 -1.16 -4.10 -1.15
CA SER A 76 0.22 -4.56 -1.33
C SER A 76 1.16 -3.38 -1.55
N TRP A 77 0.77 -2.40 -2.39
CA TRP A 77 1.54 -1.19 -2.61
C TRP A 77 1.70 -0.34 -1.33
N ILE A 78 0.65 -0.21 -0.53
CA ILE A 78 0.72 0.50 0.77
C ILE A 78 1.69 -0.21 1.71
N ASN A 79 1.62 -1.53 1.80
CA ASN A 79 2.53 -2.32 2.65
C ASN A 79 4.00 -2.19 2.20
N VAL A 80 4.26 -2.16 0.88
CA VAL A 80 5.60 -1.88 0.34
C VAL A 80 6.12 -0.53 0.84
N GLY A 81 5.30 0.53 0.76
CA GLY A 81 5.66 1.86 1.25
C GLY A 81 5.92 1.91 2.76
N VAL A 82 5.11 1.20 3.56
CA VAL A 82 5.30 1.08 5.02
C VAL A 82 6.59 0.34 5.35
N GLN A 83 6.86 -0.79 4.70
CA GLN A 83 8.10 -1.55 4.92
C GLN A 83 9.35 -0.77 4.53
N TYR A 84 9.28 0.04 3.46
CA TYR A 84 10.36 0.95 3.09
C TYR A 84 10.63 1.95 4.22
N LYS A 85 9.60 2.63 4.74
CA LYS A 85 9.76 3.55 5.88
C LYS A 85 10.36 2.87 7.10
N THR A 86 9.88 1.68 7.47
CA THR A 86 10.41 0.94 8.63
C THR A 86 11.88 0.57 8.45
N LYS A 87 12.27 0.02 7.30
CA LYS A 87 13.66 -0.39 7.05
C LYS A 87 14.63 0.80 7.00
N PHE A 88 14.22 1.91 6.40
CA PHE A 88 15.09 3.07 6.22
C PHE A 88 15.08 4.03 7.43
N MET A 89 13.96 4.25 8.11
CA MET A 89 13.92 5.11 9.31
C MET A 89 14.54 4.46 10.55
N SER A 90 14.50 3.12 10.67
CA SER A 90 15.13 2.40 11.79
C SER A 90 16.66 2.34 11.68
N SER A 91 17.24 2.82 10.58
CA SER A 91 18.69 2.81 10.30
C SER A 91 19.40 4.13 10.63
N LEU A 92 18.70 5.11 11.23
CA LEU A 92 19.32 6.30 11.80
C LEU A 92 19.79 6.00 13.23
N PRO A 93 21.10 6.12 13.55
CA PRO A 93 21.54 6.07 14.94
C PRO A 93 20.88 7.23 15.70
N GLN A 94 20.25 6.90 16.83
CA GLN A 94 19.77 7.87 17.83
C GLN A 94 20.96 8.60 18.46
#